data_AF-A0AAV4HWI8-F1
#
_entry.id   AF-A0AAV4HWI8-F1
#
_cell.length_a   1.000
_cell.length_b   1.000
_cell.length_c   1.000
_cell.angle_alpha   90.00
_cell.angle_beta   90.00
_cell.angle_gamma   90.00
#
_symmetry.space_group_name_H-M   'P 1'
#
loop_
_entity.id
_entity.type
_entity.pdbx_description
1 polymer ?
#
loop_
_entity_poly.entity_id
_entity_poly.type
_entity_poly.pdbx_seq_one_letter_code
_entity_poly.pdbx_strand_id
1 'polypeptide(L)'
;MVFKEKFQSETATEIEAFTGLPRKPHQPITKEEVKKSFDNLNNNRAPGEDGIRAELLKYGTQEINEQIAKILNQTFERHENLDINAGELIAIPKPGKPKGPCKN
;
A
#
# COMPACT_ATOMS: atom_id res chain seq x y z
N MET A 1 5.05 16.33 23.52
CA MET A 1 4.05 16.00 22.48
C MET A 1 3.97 14.49 22.40
N VAL A 2 2.87 13.90 22.86
CA VAL A 2 2.74 12.46 23.08
C VAL A 2 2.22 11.81 21.80
N PHE A 3 2.85 10.74 21.32
CA PHE A 3 2.53 10.03 20.07
C PHE A 3 1.03 9.77 19.88
N LYS A 4 0.33 9.38 20.95
CA LYS A 4 -1.12 9.12 20.94
C LYS A 4 -1.97 10.26 20.38
N GLU A 5 -1.63 11.51 20.70
CA GLU A 5 -2.44 12.69 20.32
C GLU A 5 -2.43 12.97 18.81
N LYS A 6 -1.43 12.47 18.07
CA LYS A 6 -1.29 12.72 16.62
C LYS A 6 -1.79 11.58 15.75
N PHE A 7 -1.85 10.37 16.29
CA PHE A 7 -2.13 9.16 15.51
C PHE A 7 -3.45 8.48 15.91
N GLN A 8 -4.15 8.98 16.94
CA GLN A 8 -5.53 8.59 17.23
C GLN A 8 -6.48 9.64 16.66
N SER A 9 -7.23 9.26 15.62
CA SER A 9 -8.39 10.02 15.17
C SER A 9 -9.53 9.77 16.16
N GLU A 10 -10.04 10.80 16.84
CA GLU A 10 -11.21 10.69 17.73
C GLU A 10 -12.48 10.22 17.00
N THR A 11 -12.48 10.32 15.67
CA THR A 11 -13.60 9.93 14.79
C THR A 11 -13.45 8.53 14.19
N ALA A 12 -12.29 7.89 14.34
CA ALA A 12 -12.04 6.57 13.78
C ALA A 12 -12.68 5.50 14.67
N THR A 13 -13.66 4.79 14.13
CA THR A 13 -14.23 3.60 14.76
C THR A 13 -13.34 2.40 14.42
N GLU A 14 -12.84 1.71 15.43
CA GLU A 14 -12.13 0.45 15.24
C GLU A 14 -13.14 -0.58 14.72
N ILE A 15 -12.82 -1.19 13.58
CA ILE A 15 -13.67 -2.17 12.93
C ILE A 15 -13.10 -3.53 13.28
N GLU A 16 -13.94 -4.44 13.78
CA GLU A 16 -13.51 -5.81 14.05
C GLU A 16 -13.05 -6.48 12.75
N ALA A 17 -11.95 -7.24 12.83
CA ALA A 17 -11.50 -8.05 11.71
C ALA A 17 -12.59 -9.05 11.32
N PHE A 18 -12.73 -9.33 10.02
CA PHE A 18 -13.71 -10.29 9.54
C PHE A 18 -13.40 -11.70 10.08
N THR A 19 -14.34 -12.30 10.80
CA THR A 19 -14.23 -13.62 11.44
C THR A 19 -15.06 -14.71 10.74
N GLY A 20 -15.61 -14.43 9.55
CA GLY A 20 -16.47 -15.36 8.81
C GLY A 20 -15.72 -16.35 7.92
N LEU A 21 -16.48 -17.24 7.28
CA LEU A 21 -15.94 -18.17 6.28
C LEU A 21 -15.44 -17.42 5.03
N PRO A 22 -14.40 -17.92 4.35
CA PRO A 22 -13.92 -17.38 3.09
C PRO A 22 -15.06 -17.25 2.07
N ARG A 23 -15.19 -16.08 1.46
CA ARG A 23 -16.26 -15.79 0.50
C ARG A 23 -15.82 -14.73 -0.50
N LYS A 24 -16.36 -14.84 -1.71
CA LYS A 24 -16.18 -13.79 -2.73
C LYS A 24 -16.72 -12.46 -2.21
N PRO A 25 -16.07 -11.34 -2.55
CA PRO A 25 -16.63 -10.02 -2.29
C PRO A 25 -17.95 -9.85 -3.06
N HIS A 26 -18.91 -9.13 -2.47
CA HIS A 26 -20.20 -8.85 -3.10
C HIS A 26 -20.02 -8.05 -4.42
N GLN A 27 -19.02 -7.18 -4.45
CA GLN A 27 -18.58 -6.47 -5.63
C GLN A 27 -17.11 -6.83 -5.89
N PRO A 28 -16.80 -7.55 -6.98
CA PRO A 28 -15.43 -7.89 -7.31
C PRO A 28 -14.67 -6.65 -7.76
N ILE A 29 -13.38 -6.60 -7.41
CA ILE A 29 -12.47 -5.54 -7.85
C ILE A 29 -12.25 -5.68 -9.36
N THR A 30 -12.44 -4.59 -10.08
CA THR A 30 -12.31 -4.52 -11.53
C THR A 30 -10.93 -4.04 -11.96
N LYS A 31 -10.53 -4.35 -13.20
CA LYS A 31 -9.25 -3.87 -13.75
C LYS A 31 -9.24 -2.35 -13.93
N GLU A 32 -10.41 -1.75 -14.15
CA GLU A 32 -10.57 -0.29 -14.27
C GLU A 32 -10.32 0.41 -12.93
N GLU A 33 -10.75 -0.17 -11.81
CA GLU A 33 -10.45 0.33 -10.46
C GLU A 33 -8.95 0.25 -10.14
N VAL A 34 -8.31 -0.86 -10.51
CA VAL A 34 -6.86 -1.02 -10.37
C VAL A 34 -6.14 0.02 -11.22
N LYS A 35 -6.52 0.16 -12.49
CA LYS A 35 -5.94 1.17 -13.39
C LYS A 35 -6.09 2.58 -12.82
N LYS A 36 -7.28 2.95 -12.34
CA LYS A 36 -7.53 4.26 -11.71
C LYS A 36 -6.65 4.47 -10.49
N SER A 37 -6.39 3.42 -9.72
CA SER A 37 -5.50 3.45 -8.56
C SER A 37 -4.04 3.66 -8.98
N PHE A 38 -3.59 2.97 -10.03
CA PHE A 38 -2.25 3.15 -10.61
C PHE A 38 -2.04 4.54 -11.22
N ASP A 39 -3.06 5.08 -11.90
CA ASP A 39 -3.02 6.44 -12.46
C ASP A 39 -2.80 7.51 -11.38
N ASN A 40 -3.28 7.27 -10.16
CA ASN A 40 -3.12 8.15 -9.00
C ASN A 40 -1.77 8.01 -8.28
N LEU A 41 -0.92 7.05 -8.66
CA LEU A 41 0.41 6.92 -8.08
C LEU A 41 1.29 8.12 -8.43
N ASN A 42 2.05 8.60 -7.46
CA ASN A 42 3.01 9.68 -7.64
C ASN A 42 4.32 9.13 -8.23
N ASN A 43 4.86 9.81 -9.22
CA ASN A 43 6.17 9.49 -9.79
C ASN A 43 7.30 9.91 -8.82
N ASN A 44 8.48 9.31 -9.00
CA ASN A 44 9.71 9.52 -8.24
C ASN A 44 9.58 9.24 -6.74
N ARG A 45 8.69 8.32 -6.37
CA ARG A 45 8.61 7.79 -5.00
C ARG A 45 9.61 6.65 -4.83
N ALA A 46 10.06 6.44 -3.59
CA ALA A 46 10.90 5.30 -3.26
C ALA A 46 10.13 3.99 -3.53
N PRO A 47 10.76 2.99 -4.17
CA PRO A 47 10.16 1.66 -4.32
C PRO A 47 10.04 0.97 -2.96
N GLY A 48 9.27 -0.11 -2.90
CA GLY A 48 9.26 -1.01 -1.76
C GLY A 48 10.52 -1.89 -1.73
N GLU A 49 10.51 -2.89 -0.85
CA GLU A 49 11.60 -3.88 -0.73
C GLU A 49 11.82 -4.71 -2.00
N ASP A 50 10.80 -4.80 -2.86
CA ASP A 50 10.83 -5.48 -4.14
C ASP A 50 11.57 -4.68 -5.24
N GLY A 51 11.91 -3.43 -4.97
CA GLY A 51 12.55 -2.53 -5.93
C GLY A 51 11.63 -2.10 -7.09
N ILE A 52 10.35 -2.47 -7.08
CA ILE A 52 9.40 -2.14 -8.14
C ILE A 52 8.97 -0.68 -7.97
N ARG A 53 9.20 0.10 -9.02
CA ARG A 53 8.83 1.52 -9.04
C ARG A 53 7.38 1.70 -9.45
N ALA A 54 6.72 2.72 -8.88
CA ALA A 54 5.34 3.06 -9.18
C ALA A 54 5.11 3.32 -10.69
N GLU A 55 6.09 3.85 -11.40
CA GLU A 55 6.04 4.11 -12.84
C GLU A 55 5.86 2.83 -13.66
N LEU A 56 6.43 1.70 -13.22
CA LEU A 56 6.29 0.42 -13.91
C LEU A 56 4.85 -0.08 -13.85
N LEU A 57 4.16 0.16 -12.73
CA LEU A 57 2.75 -0.17 -12.57
C LEU A 57 1.86 0.80 -13.35
N LYS A 58 2.17 2.10 -13.26
CA LYS A 58 1.40 3.18 -13.89
C LYS A 58 1.43 3.15 -15.41
N TYR A 59 2.59 2.90 -15.99
CA TYR A 59 2.79 2.85 -17.45
C TYR A 59 2.88 1.41 -17.98
N GLY A 60 2.58 0.43 -17.14
CA GLY A 60 2.59 -0.99 -17.49
C GLY A 60 1.45 -1.39 -18.44
N THR A 61 1.43 -2.66 -18.82
CA THR A 61 0.39 -3.20 -19.71
C THR A 61 -0.94 -3.39 -18.98
N GLN A 62 -2.04 -3.49 -19.74
CA GLN A 62 -3.36 -3.78 -19.17
C GLN A 62 -3.40 -5.15 -18.48
N GLU A 63 -2.54 -6.09 -18.88
CA GLU A 63 -2.45 -7.42 -18.27
C GLU A 63 -2.06 -7.33 -16.80
N ILE A 64 -1.21 -6.36 -16.42
CA ILE A 64 -0.83 -6.14 -15.02
C ILE A 64 -2.06 -5.76 -14.20
N ASN A 65 -2.92 -4.86 -14.71
CA ASN A 65 -4.15 -4.46 -14.02
C ASN A 65 -5.09 -5.66 -13.80
N GLU A 66 -5.20 -6.53 -14.80
CA GLU A 66 -6.03 -7.74 -14.73
C GLU A 66 -5.47 -8.76 -13.72
N GLN A 67 -4.16 -8.99 -13.71
CA GLN A 67 -3.53 -9.90 -12.75
C GLN A 67 -3.67 -9.39 -11.32
N ILE A 68 -3.49 -8.10 -11.09
CA ILE A 68 -3.62 -7.50 -9.75
C ILE A 68 -5.07 -7.59 -9.26
N ALA A 69 -6.05 -7.26 -10.11
CA ALA A 69 -7.46 -7.42 -9.76
C ALA A 69 -7.80 -8.87 -9.42
N LYS A 70 -7.26 -9.83 -10.19
CA LYS A 70 -7.43 -11.27 -9.93
C LYS A 70 -6.84 -11.69 -8.60
N ILE A 71 -5.59 -11.30 -8.31
CA ILE A 71 -4.91 -11.63 -7.04
C ILE A 71 -5.73 -11.10 -5.87
N LEU A 72 -6.10 -9.81 -5.89
CA LEU A 72 -6.87 -9.20 -4.80
C LEU A 72 -8.21 -9.92 -4.57
N ASN A 73 -8.96 -10.21 -5.63
CA ASN A 73 -10.23 -10.93 -5.50
C ASN A 73 -10.03 -12.36 -4.95
N GLN A 74 -8.97 -13.06 -5.36
CA GLN A 74 -8.63 -14.40 -4.85
C GLN A 74 -8.26 -14.35 -3.37
N THR A 75 -7.49 -13.35 -2.96
CA THR A 75 -7.12 -13.11 -1.56
C THR A 75 -8.38 -12.94 -0.69
N PHE A 76 -9.34 -12.11 -1.13
CA PHE A 76 -10.61 -11.95 -0.41
C PHE A 76 -11.45 -13.23 -0.40
N GLU A 77 -11.53 -13.93 -1.54
CA GLU A 77 -12.30 -15.17 -1.67
C GLU A 77 -11.78 -16.29 -0.76
N ARG A 78 -10.45 -16.43 -0.66
CA ARG A 78 -9.79 -17.51 0.07
C ARG A 78 -9.43 -17.13 1.50
N HIS A 79 -9.55 -15.86 1.87
CA HIS A 79 -9.08 -15.32 3.13
C HIS A 79 -7.58 -15.59 3.35
N GLU A 80 -6.81 -15.49 2.28
CA GLU A 80 -5.35 -15.58 2.32
C GLU A 80 -4.77 -14.24 2.73
N ASN A 81 -3.64 -14.22 3.45
CA ASN A 81 -2.95 -12.98 3.79
C ASN A 81 -1.93 -12.67 2.70
N LEU A 82 -1.95 -11.45 2.18
CA LEU A 82 -0.91 -10.95 1.29
C LEU A 82 0.23 -10.40 2.14
N ASP A 83 1.46 -10.78 1.82
CA ASP A 83 2.64 -10.23 2.47
C ASP A 83 2.95 -8.83 1.93
N ILE A 84 2.17 -7.84 2.37
CA ILE A 84 2.25 -6.43 1.95
C ILE A 84 2.63 -5.49 3.10
N ASN A 85 3.08 -6.04 4.23
CA ASN A 85 3.33 -5.28 5.46
C ASN A 85 4.82 -4.96 5.70
N ALA A 86 5.68 -5.28 4.74
CA ALA A 86 7.10 -4.96 4.82
C ALA A 86 7.37 -3.50 4.42
N GLY A 87 8.35 -2.88 5.08
CA GLY A 87 8.76 -1.52 4.81
C GLY A 87 10.24 -1.32 5.11
N GLU A 88 10.95 -0.65 4.21
CA GLU A 88 12.37 -0.32 4.38
C GLU A 88 12.53 1.00 5.16
N LEU A 89 13.30 0.96 6.25
CA LEU A 89 13.56 2.14 7.06
C LEU A 89 14.78 2.91 6.53
N ILE A 90 14.53 4.01 5.84
CA ILE A 90 15.58 4.90 5.30
C ILE A 90 15.59 6.23 6.07
N ALA A 91 16.70 6.51 6.75
CA ALA A 91 16.88 7.77 7.48
C ALA A 91 17.27 8.91 6.52
N ILE A 92 16.36 9.87 6.30
CA ILE A 92 16.60 11.04 5.45
C ILE A 92 16.71 12.31 6.33
N PRO A 93 17.78 13.12 6.19
CA PRO A 93 17.88 14.39 6.90
C PRO A 93 16.85 15.39 6.38
N LYS A 94 16.16 16.10 7.29
CA LYS A 94 15.17 17.10 6.91
C LYS A 94 15.83 18.27 6.14
N PRO A 95 15.20 18.79 5.07
CA PRO A 95 15.69 19.98 4.37
C PRO A 95 15.89 21.16 5.33
N GLY A 96 17.00 21.89 5.16
CA GLY A 96 17.31 23.09 5.95
C GLY A 96 17.72 22.82 7.41
N LYS A 97 17.87 21.57 7.84
CA LYS A 97 18.46 21.25 9.14
C LYS A 97 19.96 20.98 8.99
N PRO A 98 20.78 21.38 9.99
CA PRO A 98 22.19 21.06 9.98
C PRO A 98 22.36 19.55 9.84
N LYS A 99 23.29 19.14 8.97
CA LYS A 99 23.62 17.73 8.78
C LYS A 99 23.97 17.15 10.15
N GLY A 100 23.41 15.98 10.47
CA GLY A 100 23.77 15.26 11.67
C GLY A 100 25.28 14.98 11.70
N PRO A 101 25.88 14.79 12.88
CA PRO A 101 27.28 14.43 12.95
C PRO A 101 27.52 13.16 12.13
N CYS A 102 28.51 13.19 11.23
CA CYS A 102 28.98 11.98 10.57
C CYS A 102 29.60 11.09 11.64
N LYS A 103 28.84 10.13 12.15
CA LYS A 103 29.35 9.05 13.00
C LYS A 103 29.04 7.76 12.27
N ASN A 104 30.10 7.15 11.74
CA ASN A 104 30.10 5.77 11.26
C ASN A 104 30.31 4.83 12.45
#